data_AF-A0A821YJ98-F1
#
_entry.id   AF-A0A821YJ98-F1
#
_cell.length_a   1.000
_cell.length_b   1.000
_cell.length_c   1.000
_cell.angle_alpha   90.00
_cell.angle_beta   90.00
_cell.angle_gamma   90.00
#
_symmetry.space_group_name_H-M   'P 1'
#
loop_
_entity.id
_entity.type
_entity.pdbx_description
1 polymer ?
#
loop_
_entity_poly.entity_id
_entity_poly.type
_entity_poly.pdbx_seq_one_letter_code
_entity_poly.pdbx_strand_id
1 'polypeptide(L)' 'MRLKVLPPYHEDIGHSLSKIGEIYENLHKSILALDYYQQALTIYEKCLPSGHDDLWIMKSNIERLSEELGIELD' A
#
# COMPACT_ATOMS: atom_id res chain seq x y z
N MET A 1 -16.89 -23.79 -11.73
CA MET A 1 -15.78 -22.83 -11.93
C MET A 1 -14.79 -23.00 -10.79
N ARG A 2 -13.52 -23.27 -11.08
CA ARG A 2 -12.46 -23.31 -10.06
C ARG A 2 -12.02 -21.86 -9.86
N LEU A 3 -12.32 -21.27 -8.71
CA LEU A 3 -11.69 -20.01 -8.31
C LEU A 3 -10.18 -20.27 -8.29
N LYS A 4 -9.45 -19.65 -9.22
CA LYS A 4 -7.99 -19.67 -9.21
C LYS A 4 -7.61 -18.87 -7.97
N VAL A 5 -7.30 -19.58 -6.89
CA VAL A 5 -6.77 -18.97 -5.67
C VAL A 5 -5.47 -18.31 -6.11
N LEU A 6 -5.48 -16.98 -6.20
CA LEU A 6 -4.25 -16.23 -6.41
C LEU A 6 -3.28 -16.67 -5.30
N PRO A 7 -1.99 -16.88 -5.61
CA PRO A 7 -1.00 -17.08 -4.55
C PRO A 7 -1.18 -15.99 -3.49
N PRO A 8 -0.93 -16.28 -2.19
CA PRO A 8 -1.19 -15.35 -1.09
C PRO A 8 -0.46 -13.99 -1.21
N TYR A 9 0.41 -13.84 -2.20
CA TYR A 9 1.14 -12.64 -2.57
C TYR A 9 1.03 -12.48 -4.09
N HIS A 10 -0.05 -11.83 -4.54
CA HIS A 10 -0.23 -11.41 -5.93
C HIS A 10 -0.30 -9.89 -5.98
N GLU A 11 0.32 -9.27 -6.98
CA GLU A 11 0.41 -7.81 -7.14
C GLU A 11 -0.97 -7.14 -7.14
N ASP A 12 -1.99 -7.78 -7.73
CA ASP A 12 -3.41 -7.34 -7.67
C ASP A 12 -3.93 -7.06 -6.25
N ILE A 13 -3.45 -7.80 -5.23
CA ILE A 13 -3.83 -7.56 -3.83
C ILE A 13 -3.22 -6.24 -3.37
N GLY A 14 -1.95 -5.99 -3.69
CA GLY A 14 -1.28 -4.72 -3.41
C GLY A 14 -1.96 -3.55 -4.13
N HIS A 15 -2.34 -3.73 -5.41
CA HIS A 15 -3.09 -2.73 -6.19
C HIS A 15 -4.45 -2.42 -5.55
N SER A 16 -5.14 -3.44 -5.07
CA SER A 16 -6.43 -3.25 -4.41
C SER A 16 -6.29 -2.49 -3.08
N LEU A 17 -5.29 -2.83 -2.28
CA LEU A 17 -4.99 -2.16 -1.01
C LEU A 17 -4.57 -0.71 -1.22
N SER A 18 -3.71 -0.43 -2.22
CA SER A 18 -3.28 0.93 -2.53
C SER A 18 -4.45 1.81 -2.96
N LYS A 19 -5.40 1.26 -3.73
CA LYS A 19 -6.63 1.97 -4.11
C LYS A 19 -7.54 2.26 -2.91
N ILE A 20 -7.61 1.35 -1.93
CA ILE A 20 -8.33 1.61 -0.69
C ILE A 20 -7.65 2.73 0.10
N GLY A 21 -6.31 2.73 0.17
CA GLY A 21 -5.54 3.82 0.76
C GLY A 21 -5.85 5.18 0.12
N GLU A 22 -5.83 5.23 -1.21
CA GLU A 22 -6.17 6.44 -2.00
C GLU A 22 -7.60 6.92 -1.72
N ILE A 23 -8.57 6.01 -1.62
CA ILE A 23 -9.95 6.36 -1.27
C ILE A 23 -10.02 6.97 0.13
N TYR A 24 -9.34 6.39 1.12
CA TYR A 24 -9.34 6.94 2.48
C TYR A 24 -8.62 8.29 2.57
N GLU A 25 -7.57 8.47 1.78
CA GLU A 25 -6.85 9.74 1.68
C GLU A 25 -7.78 10.84 1.11
N ASN A 26 -8.50 10.53 0.02
CA ASN A 26 -9.51 11.42 -0.56
C ASN A 26 -10.68 11.73 0.40
N LEU A 27 -10.90 10.89 1.42
CA LEU A 27 -11.86 11.11 2.49
C LEU A 27 -11.28 11.81 3.72
N HIS A 28 -10.04 12.31 3.64
CA HIS A 28 -9.29 12.92 4.75
C HIS A 28 -9.14 12.01 5.98
N LYS A 29 -9.11 10.69 5.75
CA LYS A 29 -8.90 9.67 6.78
C LYS A 29 -7.45 9.16 6.72
N SER A 30 -6.50 10.06 6.96
CA SER A 30 -5.05 9.85 6.76
C SER A 30 -4.50 8.62 7.52
N ILE A 31 -4.99 8.34 8.75
CA ILE A 31 -4.56 7.16 9.52
C ILE A 31 -4.95 5.85 8.83
N LEU A 32 -6.18 5.76 8.28
CA LEU A 32 -6.63 4.58 7.55
C LEU A 32 -5.89 4.46 6.22
N ALA A 33 -5.67 5.58 5.52
CA ALA A 33 -4.89 5.59 4.28
C ALA A 33 -3.48 5.03 4.50
N LEU A 34 -2.81 5.49 5.58
CA LEU A 34 -1.48 5.02 5.98
C LEU A 34 -1.46 3.51 6.24
N ASP A 35 -2.41 2.98 7.01
CA ASP A 35 -2.53 1.53 7.28
C ASP A 35 -2.66 0.71 5.98
N TYR A 36 -3.53 1.13 5.06
CA TYR A 36 -3.71 0.45 3.79
C TYR A 36 -2.49 0.55 2.87
N TYR A 37 -1.79 1.69 2.84
CA TYR A 37 -0.55 1.82 2.07
C TYR A 37 0.58 0.94 2.65
N GLN A 38 0.71 0.81 3.97
CA GLN A 38 1.68 -0.10 4.59
C GLN A 38 1.39 -1.57 4.27
N GLN A 39 0.11 -1.97 4.29
CA GLN A 39 -0.30 -3.30 3.85
C GLN A 39 0.01 -3.53 2.36
N ALA A 40 -0.26 -2.54 1.50
CA ALA A 40 0.08 -2.61 0.07
C ALA A 40 1.59 -2.77 -0.16
N LEU A 41 2.41 -1.98 0.55
CA LEU A 41 3.88 -2.06 0.50
C LEU A 41 4.37 -3.46 0.89
N THR A 42 3.81 -4.04 1.96
CA THR A 42 4.16 -5.41 2.40
C THR A 42 3.89 -6.47 1.33
N ILE A 43 2.82 -6.31 0.55
CA ILE A 43 2.53 -7.21 -0.58
C ILE A 43 3.52 -6.96 -1.72
N TYR A 44 3.76 -5.70 -2.09
CA TYR A 44 4.69 -5.36 -3.16
C TYR A 44 6.12 -5.82 -2.90
N GLU A 45 6.63 -5.68 -1.68
CA GLU A 45 7.98 -6.15 -1.32
C GLU A 45 8.15 -7.66 -1.47
N LYS A 46 7.04 -8.43 -1.39
CA LYS A 46 7.04 -9.88 -1.57
C LYS A 46 6.85 -10.32 -3.02
N CYS A 47 6.25 -9.48 -3.87
CA CYS A 47 5.85 -9.83 -5.23
C CYS A 47 6.70 -9.19 -6.31
N LEU A 48 7.22 -7.98 -6.06
CA LEU A 48 7.82 -7.13 -7.07
C LEU A 48 9.35 -7.05 -6.91
N PRO A 49 10.10 -6.89 -8.01
CA PRO A 49 11.52 -6.55 -7.95
C PRO A 49 11.75 -5.22 -7.22
N SER A 50 12.88 -5.08 -6.53
CA SER A 50 13.22 -3.90 -5.72
C SER A 50 13.24 -2.55 -6.45
N GLY A 51 13.31 -2.56 -7.78
CA GLY A 51 13.28 -1.35 -8.63
C GLY A 51 11.92 -1.04 -9.24
N HIS A 52 10.84 -1.70 -8.80
CA HIS A 52 9.51 -1.47 -9.34
C HIS A 52 8.91 -0.16 -8.82
N ASP A 53 8.29 0.63 -9.71
CA ASP A 53 7.75 1.96 -9.39
C ASP A 53 6.72 1.93 -8.25
N ASP A 54 5.86 0.91 -8.20
CA ASP A 54 4.88 0.73 -7.12
C ASP A 54 5.50 0.73 -5.71
N LEU A 55 6.73 0.23 -5.55
CA LEU A 55 7.44 0.29 -4.25
C LEU A 55 7.80 1.72 -3.88
N TRP A 56 8.28 2.51 -4.85
CA TRP A 56 8.62 3.91 -4.64
C TRP A 56 7.37 4.74 -4.33
N ILE A 57 6.30 4.55 -5.11
CA ILE A 57 5.03 5.27 -4.91
C ILE A 57 4.47 5.01 -3.51
N MET A 58 4.44 3.75 -3.05
CA MET A 58 3.94 3.44 -1.71
C MET A 58 4.82 4.05 -0.62
N LYS A 59 6.15 3.99 -0.74
CA LYS A 59 7.06 4.60 0.23
C LYS A 59 6.86 6.11 0.33
N SER A 60 6.75 6.81 -0.80
CA SER A 60 6.49 8.26 -0.83
C SER A 60 5.13 8.63 -0.24
N ASN A 61 4.08 7.85 -0.48
CA ASN A 61 2.77 8.08 0.12
C ASN A 61 2.79 7.87 1.63
N ILE A 62 3.46 6.82 2.09
CA ILE A 62 3.62 6.50 3.52
C ILE A 62 4.40 7.59 4.23
N GLU A 63 5.55 8.00 3.68
CA GLU A 63 6.38 9.08 4.24
C GLU A 63 5.60 10.39 4.39
N ARG A 64 4.95 10.83 3.31
CA ARG A 64 4.14 12.06 3.32
C ARG A 64 3.02 12.02 4.36
N LEU A 65 2.29 10.91 4.47
CA LEU A 65 1.20 10.79 5.45
C LEU A 65 1.72 10.69 6.88
N SER A 66 2.85 10.02 7.09
CA SER A 66 3.51 9.97 8.40
C SER A 66 3.98 11.35 8.85
N GLU A 67 4.57 12.15 7.95
CA GLU A 67 4.93 13.55 8.22
C GLU A 67 3.72 14.41 8.58
N GLU A 68 2.62 14.29 7.81
CA GLU A 68 1.36 15.00 8.06
C GLU A 68 0.78 14.67 9.45
N LEU A 69 0.92 13.40 9.88
CA LEU A 69 0.41 12.90 11.15
C LEU A 69 1.38 13.07 12.32
N GLY A 70 2.63 13.47 12.07
CA GLY A 70 3.69 13.52 13.09
C GLY A 70 4.06 12.15 13.65
N ILE A 71 4.00 11.10 12.81
CA ILE A 71 4.36 9.72 13.16
C ILE A 71 5.79 9.46 12.68
N GLU A 72 6.69 9.08 13.59
CA GLU A 72 7.99 8.53 13.19
C GLU A 72 7.83 7.06 12.83
N LEU A 73 8.31 6.68 11.64
CA LEU A 73 8.41 5.29 11.23
C LEU A 73 9.80 4.77 11.64
N ASP A 74 9.82 3.69 12.41
CA ASP A 74 10.99 3.01 12.98
C ASP A 74 11.71 2.05 12.03
#